data_AF-A0A4Q7YSW1-F1
#
_entry.id   AF-A0A4Q7YSW1-F1
#
_cell.length_a   1.000
_cell.length_b   1.000
_cell.length_c   1.000
_cell.angle_alpha   90.00
_cell.angle_beta   90.00
_cell.angle_gamma   90.00
#
_symmetry.space_group_name_H-M   'P 1'
#
loop_
_entity.id
_entity.type
_entity.pdbx_description
1 polymer ?
#
loop_
_entity_poly.entity_id
_entity_poly.type
_entity_poly.pdbx_seq_one_letter_code
_entity_poly.pdbx_strand_id
1 'polypeptide(L)'
;MPSLDIQGFSYDERSGVLPELLASLADCGGWVLDRRTLSSKTMELRVEVQLRSILDLYGSIVATGLELTRSSHMALTDLCTCRSNLTNTLDLGGVVTVRMEISFLEEITLHSLLESGMTPS
;
A
#
# COMPACT_ATOMS: atom_id res chain seq x y z
N MET A 1 8.18 -0.50 18.71
CA MET A 1 7.90 0.37 17.56
C MET A 1 6.52 0.02 17.05
N PRO A 2 5.63 1.00 16.81
CA PRO A 2 4.33 0.71 16.21
C PRO A 2 4.53 0.07 14.84
N SER A 3 3.87 -1.08 14.63
CA SER A 3 3.80 -1.76 13.35
C SER A 3 2.38 -1.67 12.83
N LEU A 4 2.22 -1.32 11.57
CA LEU A 4 0.94 -1.24 10.89
C LEU A 4 0.91 -2.24 9.74
N ASP A 5 -0.11 -3.07 9.72
CA ASP A 5 -0.32 -4.05 8.66
C ASP A 5 -1.45 -3.57 7.76
N ILE A 6 -1.16 -3.43 6.48
CA ILE A 6 -2.12 -3.01 5.47
C ILE A 6 -2.13 -3.96 4.27
N GLN A 7 -3.28 -4.01 3.63
CA GLN A 7 -3.55 -4.78 2.43
C GLN A 7 -4.09 -3.83 1.37
N GLY A 8 -3.50 -3.91 0.18
CA GLY A 8 -3.94 -3.20 -0.99
C GLY A 8 -4.00 -4.10 -2.22
N PHE A 9 -4.67 -3.60 -3.23
CA PHE A 9 -4.77 -4.24 -4.52
C PHE A 9 -4.72 -3.20 -5.64
N SER A 10 -4.31 -3.62 -6.82
CA SER A 10 -4.32 -2.79 -8.02
C SER A 10 -4.73 -3.65 -9.21
N TYR A 11 -5.46 -3.04 -10.14
CA TYR A 11 -5.79 -3.63 -11.44
C TYR A 11 -4.71 -3.37 -12.49
N ASP A 12 -3.78 -2.44 -12.19
CA ASP A 12 -2.63 -2.17 -13.03
C ASP A 12 -1.54 -3.23 -12.84
N GLU A 13 -0.70 -3.39 -13.86
CA GLU A 13 0.42 -4.32 -13.78
C GLU A 13 1.44 -3.90 -12.73
N ARG A 14 2.03 -4.92 -12.06
CA ARG A 14 3.12 -4.73 -11.09
C ARG A 14 4.28 -3.89 -11.62
N SER A 15 4.58 -4.01 -12.91
CA SER A 15 5.63 -3.26 -13.61
C SER A 15 5.38 -1.75 -13.64
N GLY A 16 4.11 -1.32 -13.65
CA GLY A 16 3.71 0.08 -13.63
C GLY A 16 3.58 0.64 -12.21
N VAL A 17 2.85 -0.05 -11.34
CA VAL A 17 2.53 0.44 -9.98
C VAL A 17 3.76 0.49 -9.09
N LEU A 18 4.61 -0.54 -9.15
CA LEU A 18 5.64 -0.71 -8.14
C LEU A 18 6.77 0.33 -8.19
N PRO A 19 7.30 0.72 -9.37
CA PRO A 19 8.25 1.83 -9.44
C PRO A 19 7.69 3.14 -8.88
N GLU A 20 6.44 3.46 -9.20
CA GLU A 20 5.77 4.68 -8.72
C GLU A 20 5.53 4.66 -7.22
N LEU A 21 5.09 3.51 -6.69
CA LEU A 21 4.96 3.30 -5.25
C LEU A 21 6.30 3.46 -4.54
N LEU A 22 7.38 2.85 -5.05
CA LEU A 22 8.71 2.96 -4.43
C LEU A 22 9.24 4.40 -4.46
N ALA A 23 9.00 5.15 -5.54
CA ALA A 23 9.34 6.57 -5.62
C ALA A 23 8.57 7.39 -4.58
N SER A 24 7.25 7.19 -4.52
CA SER A 24 6.35 7.83 -3.55
C SER A 24 6.77 7.58 -2.09
N LEU A 25 7.19 6.35 -1.78
CA LEU A 25 7.69 5.99 -0.45
C LEU A 25 8.98 6.73 -0.11
N ALA A 26 9.90 6.85 -1.06
CA ALA A 26 11.14 7.58 -0.88
C ALA A 26 10.90 9.09 -0.68
N ASP A 27 9.97 9.68 -1.44
CA ASP A 27 9.59 11.10 -1.33
C ASP A 27 8.98 11.44 0.02
N CYS A 28 8.31 10.48 0.67
CA CYS A 28 7.80 10.62 2.04
C CYS A 28 8.89 10.49 3.12
N GLY A 29 10.14 10.24 2.73
CA GLY A 29 11.25 9.92 3.63
C GLY A 29 11.19 8.50 4.19
N GLY A 30 10.52 7.59 3.48
CA GLY A 30 10.40 6.18 3.86
C GLY A 30 11.61 5.34 3.44
N TRP A 31 11.94 4.33 4.24
CA TRP A 31 12.97 3.34 3.96
C TRP A 31 12.35 1.98 3.72
N VAL A 32 12.54 1.43 2.52
CA VAL A 32 12.16 0.05 2.22
C VAL A 32 13.16 -0.88 2.92
N LEU A 33 12.66 -1.63 3.90
CA LEU A 33 13.44 -2.63 4.63
C LEU A 33 13.50 -3.96 3.90
N ASP A 34 12.38 -4.36 3.31
CA ASP A 34 12.23 -5.66 2.67
C ASP A 34 11.20 -5.60 1.54
N ARG A 35 11.46 -6.39 0.50
CA ARG A 35 10.57 -6.55 -0.65
C ARG A 35 10.55 -8.03 -1.01
N ARG A 36 9.42 -8.68 -0.81
CA ARG A 36 9.25 -10.12 -1.06
C ARG A 36 8.16 -10.35 -2.09
N THR A 37 8.48 -11.11 -3.13
CA THR A 37 7.47 -11.64 -4.04
C THR A 37 6.88 -12.90 -3.38
N LEU A 38 5.58 -12.89 -3.10
CA LEU A 38 4.89 -14.02 -2.49
C LEU A 38 4.33 -14.98 -3.55
N SER A 39 3.86 -14.43 -4.66
CA SER A 39 3.36 -15.17 -5.83
C SER A 39 3.54 -14.34 -7.11
N SER A 40 3.07 -14.83 -8.25
CA SER A 40 3.04 -14.03 -9.49
C SER A 40 2.15 -12.79 -9.37
N LYS A 41 1.12 -12.84 -8.53
CA LYS A 41 0.11 -11.77 -8.35
C LYS A 41 0.23 -11.06 -7.00
N THR A 42 1.11 -11.48 -6.10
CA THR A 42 1.16 -10.92 -4.74
C THR A 42 2.58 -10.60 -4.32
N MET A 43 2.76 -9.46 -3.66
CA MET A 43 4.02 -9.11 -3.02
C MET A 43 3.83 -8.49 -1.65
N GLU A 44 4.86 -8.57 -0.83
CA GLU A 44 4.97 -7.86 0.43
C GLU A 44 6.05 -6.79 0.31
N LEU A 45 5.77 -5.61 0.87
CA LEU A 45 6.72 -4.54 1.08
C LEU A 45 6.72 -4.17 2.56
N ARG A 46 7.92 -4.06 3.15
CA ARG A 46 8.08 -3.54 4.51
C ARG A 46 8.83 -2.23 4.44
N VAL A 47 8.24 -1.19 5.01
CA VAL A 47 8.75 0.18 4.96
C VAL A 47 8.79 0.76 6.36
N GLU A 48 9.81 1.55 6.66
CA GLU A 48 9.83 2.42 7.83
C GLU A 48 9.67 3.87 7.44
N VAL A 49 8.87 4.62 8.17
CA VAL A 49 8.67 6.05 7.96
C VAL A 49 8.57 6.77 9.30
N GLN A 50 8.92 8.04 9.34
CA GLN A 50 8.65 8.87 10.50
C GLN A 50 7.16 9.16 10.62
N LEU A 51 6.64 9.13 11.85
CA LEU A 51 5.22 9.33 12.15
C LEU A 51 4.70 10.68 11.63
N ARG A 52 5.55 11.72 11.60
CA ARG A 52 5.19 13.01 10.98
C ARG A 52 4.75 12.88 9.51
N SER A 53 5.36 11.99 8.74
CA SER A 53 5.10 11.80 7.30
C SER A 53 3.96 10.83 7.01
N ILE A 54 3.26 10.29 8.03
CA ILE A 54 2.24 9.25 7.80
C ILE A 54 1.06 9.72 6.93
N LEU A 55 0.71 11.00 7.00
CA LEU A 55 -0.36 11.57 6.18
C LEU A 55 0.05 11.63 4.70
N ASP A 56 1.27 12.08 4.44
CA ASP A 56 1.84 12.14 3.08
C ASP A 56 1.99 10.73 2.52
N LEU A 57 2.49 9.80 3.34
CA LEU A 57 2.59 8.39 2.99
C LEU A 57 1.23 7.82 2.57
N TYR A 58 0.18 8.03 3.38
CA TYR A 58 -1.15 7.53 3.09
C TYR A 58 -1.69 8.12 1.78
N GLY A 59 -1.57 9.43 1.58
CA GLY A 59 -1.98 10.09 0.34
C GLY A 59 -1.25 9.55 -0.88
N SER A 60 0.06 9.39 -0.80
CA SER A 60 0.88 8.91 -1.91
C SER A 60 0.62 7.44 -2.26
N ILE A 61 0.35 6.57 -1.27
CA ILE A 61 -0.05 5.17 -1.53
C ILE A 61 -1.31 5.11 -2.39
N VAL A 62 -2.34 5.90 -2.04
CA VAL A 62 -3.59 5.91 -2.81
C VAL A 62 -3.40 6.54 -4.19
N ALA A 63 -2.53 7.55 -4.29
CA ALA A 63 -2.23 8.22 -5.56
C ALA A 63 -1.56 7.30 -6.60
N THR A 64 -0.85 6.25 -6.17
CA THR A 64 -0.19 5.31 -7.10
C THR A 64 -1.15 4.28 -7.73
N GLY A 65 -2.47 4.48 -7.63
CA GLY A 65 -3.47 3.52 -8.10
C GLY A 65 -3.60 2.26 -7.23
N LEU A 66 -3.09 2.30 -5.99
CA LEU A 66 -3.31 1.22 -5.03
C LEU A 66 -4.62 1.46 -4.27
N GLU A 67 -5.57 0.55 -4.44
CA GLU A 67 -6.79 0.51 -3.65
C GLU A 67 -6.50 -0.22 -2.34
N LEU A 68 -6.96 0.33 -1.21
CA LEU A 68 -6.75 -0.27 0.09
C LEU A 68 -8.03 -0.95 0.59
N THR A 69 -7.87 -2.03 1.34
CA THR A 69 -9.01 -2.61 2.03
C THR A 69 -9.58 -1.62 3.05
N ARG A 70 -10.86 -1.75 3.39
CA ARG A 70 -11.50 -0.89 4.40
C ARG A 70 -10.75 -0.89 5.73
N SER A 71 -10.29 -2.06 6.18
CA SER A 71 -9.51 -2.18 7.42
C SER A 71 -8.18 -1.42 7.33
N SER A 72 -7.52 -1.45 6.17
CA SER A 72 -6.28 -0.71 5.93
C SER A 72 -6.49 0.80 5.91
N HIS A 73 -7.55 1.28 5.24
CA HIS A 73 -7.95 2.69 5.28
C HIS A 73 -8.22 3.15 6.72
N MET A 74 -8.97 2.36 7.51
CA MET A 74 -9.24 2.68 8.91
C MET A 74 -7.96 2.74 9.74
N ALA A 75 -7.09 1.75 9.62
CA ALA A 75 -5.86 1.70 10.40
C ALA A 75 -4.88 2.83 10.07
N LEU A 76 -4.76 3.22 8.79
CA LEU A 76 -4.01 4.42 8.39
C LEU A 76 -4.65 5.72 8.89
N THR A 77 -5.98 5.81 8.84
CA THR A 77 -6.72 6.97 9.35
C THR A 77 -6.56 7.12 10.86
N ASP A 78 -6.63 6.03 11.61
CA ASP A 78 -6.41 6.01 13.05
C ASP A 78 -4.99 6.47 13.39
N LEU A 79 -3.99 6.02 12.62
CA LEU A 79 -2.61 6.44 12.81
C LEU A 79 -2.40 7.93 12.48
N CYS A 80 -3.04 8.44 11.42
CA CYS A 80 -3.06 9.88 11.10
C CYS A 80 -3.73 10.70 12.20
N THR A 81 -4.81 10.17 12.80
CA THR A 81 -5.54 10.80 13.90
C THR A 81 -4.69 10.82 15.17
N CYS A 82 -4.07 9.69 15.53
CA CYS A 82 -3.10 9.60 16.62
C CYS A 82 -1.98 10.63 16.42
N ARG A 83 -1.40 10.74 15.21
CA ARG A 83 -0.42 11.78 14.89
C ARG A 83 -0.95 13.18 15.18
N SER A 84 -2.18 13.50 14.78
CA SER A 84 -2.77 14.82 15.00
C SER A 84 -2.94 15.20 16.47
N ASN A 85 -3.08 14.20 17.34
CA ASN A 85 -3.19 14.39 18.79
C ASN A 85 -1.83 14.47 19.50
N LEU A 86 -0.71 14.19 18.81
CA LEU A 86 0.63 14.37 19.35
C LEU A 86 1.06 15.83 19.18
N THR A 87 1.33 16.49 20.31
CA THR A 87 1.64 17.92 20.35
C THR A 87 3.14 18.22 20.42
N ASN A 88 3.98 17.25 20.79
CA ASN A 88 5.43 17.45 20.87
C ASN A 88 6.16 16.93 19.63
N THR A 89 7.14 17.70 19.16
CA THR A 89 7.99 17.35 18.01
C THR A 89 8.81 16.08 18.22
N LEU A 90 9.16 15.76 19.47
CA LEU A 90 9.85 14.51 19.83
C LEU A 90 8.97 13.27 19.57
N ASP A 91 7.67 13.36 19.88
CA ASP A 91 6.73 12.25 19.69
C ASP A 91 6.46 11.99 18.20
N LEU A 92 6.47 13.04 17.38
CA LEU A 92 6.33 12.98 15.93
C LEU A 92 7.57 12.43 15.20
N GLY A 93 8.72 12.39 15.89
CA GLY A 93 9.97 11.79 15.38
C GLY A 93 10.00 10.27 15.45
N GLY A 94 8.99 9.64 16.07
CA GLY A 94 8.89 8.18 16.16
C GLY A 94 8.84 7.52 14.79
N VAL A 95 9.48 6.36 14.65
CA VAL A 95 9.44 5.56 13.42
C VAL A 95 8.31 4.53 13.52
N VAL A 96 7.53 4.43 12.44
CA VAL A 96 6.48 3.43 12.23
C VAL A 96 6.93 2.46 11.16
N THR A 97 6.80 1.17 11.42
CA THR A 97 6.99 0.13 10.41
C THR A 97 5.64 -0.18 9.77
N VAL A 98 5.55 -0.13 8.44
CA VAL A 98 4.37 -0.51 7.68
C VAL A 98 4.67 -1.77 6.89
N ARG A 99 3.90 -2.85 7.13
CA ARG A 99 3.91 -4.05 6.30
C ARG A 99 2.72 -3.97 5.35
N MET A 100 3.02 -3.87 4.06
CA MET A 100 2.03 -3.80 3.00
C MET A 100 2.03 -5.08 2.19
N GLU A 101 0.89 -5.75 2.12
CA GLU A 101 0.64 -6.81 1.15
C GLU A 101 -0.13 -6.22 -0.04
N ILE A 102 0.35 -6.47 -1.25
CA ILE A 102 -0.19 -5.93 -2.50
C ILE A 102 -0.60 -7.08 -3.39
N SER A 103 -1.86 -7.10 -3.81
CA SER A 103 -2.39 -8.04 -4.81
C SER A 103 -2.63 -7.34 -6.15
N PHE A 104 -1.99 -7.82 -7.20
CA PHE A 104 -2.20 -7.38 -8.58
C PHE A 104 -3.28 -8.26 -9.21
N LEU A 105 -4.45 -7.67 -9.42
CA LEU A 105 -5.63 -8.33 -9.94
C LEU A 105 -5.64 -8.23 -11.47
N GLU A 106 -6.18 -9.27 -12.12
CA GLU A 106 -6.43 -9.19 -13.56
C GLU A 106 -7.74 -8.44 -13.77
N GLU A 107 -7.74 -7.52 -14.73
CA GLU A 107 -8.97 -6.91 -15.21
C GLU A 107 -9.82 -7.99 -15.90
N ILE A 108 -11.00 -8.28 -15.35
CA ILE A 108 -11.95 -9.17 -16.02
C ILE A 108 -12.59 -8.38 -17.15
N THR A 109 -12.04 -8.51 -18.35
CA THR A 109 -12.62 -7.90 -19.53
C THR A 109 -13.87 -8.67 -19.97
N LEU A 110 -14.83 -7.97 -20.60
CA LEU A 110 -16.01 -8.60 -21.22
C LEU A 110 -15.60 -9.71 -22.21
N HIS A 111 -14.45 -9.58 -22.87
CA HIS A 111 -13.91 -10.59 -23.77
C HIS A 111 -13.60 -11.91 -23.05
N SER A 112 -12.90 -11.84 -21.91
CA SER A 112 -12.56 -13.02 -21.11
C SER A 112 -13.81 -13.74 -20.56
N LEU A 113 -14.87 -12.97 -20.25
CA LEU A 113 -16.16 -13.54 -19.84
C LEU A 113 -16.87 -14.25 -20.99
N LEU A 114 -16.87 -13.67 -22.19
CA LEU A 114 -17.49 -14.26 -23.38
C LEU A 114 -16.78 -15.54 -23.83
N GLU A 115 -15.45 -15.59 -23.76
CA GLU A 115 -14.67 -16.80 -24.07
C GLU A 115 -14.92 -17.93 -23.07
N SER A 116 -15.08 -17.61 -21.77
CA SER A 116 -15.42 -18.61 -20.74
C SER A 116 -16.82 -19.22 -20.90
N GLY A 117 -17.75 -18.52 -21.57
CA GLY A 117 -19.10 -19.00 -21.86
C GLY A 117 -19.21 -19.85 -23.14
N MET A 118 -18.16 -19.91 -23.96
CA MET A 118 -18.15 -20.60 -25.26
C MET A 118 -17.53 -22.00 -25.22
N THR A 119 -17.10 -22.51 -24.06
CA THR A 119 -16.68 -23.93 -23.96
C THR A 119 -17.90 -24.85 -24.15
N PRO A 120 -17.99 -25.61 -25.25
CA PRO A 120 -19.06 -26.59 -25.41
C PRO A 120 -18.80 -27.75 -24.46
N SER A 121 -19.83 -28.13 -23.70
CA SER A 121 -19.89 -29.36 -22.89
C SER A 121 -19.69 -30.63 -23.72
#